data_AF-A0A6C0KLS6-F1
#
_entry.id   AF-A0A6C0KLS6-F1
#
_cell.length_a   1.000
_cell.length_b   1.000
_cell.length_c   1.000
_cell.angle_alpha   90.00
_cell.angle_beta   90.00
_cell.angle_gamma   90.00
#
_symmetry.space_group_name_H-M   'P 1'
#
loop_
_entity.id
_entity.type
_entity.pdbx_description
1 polymer ?
#
loop_
_entity_poly.entity_id
_entity_poly.type
_entity_poly.pdbx_seq_one_letter_code
_entity_poly.pdbx_strand_id
1 'polypeptide(L)'
;MSNSTRKIKKKRKNNTCKWDSCDQVPCGKSMPHCKPHYCYRKGSLSSRNWKHCNMRYLSSNPVHKEKCKKEMKEFSKCKRNMTKKKTTQTVDVQTLHEKMPYIWRFLRVGTRKNMIRLAQLPISEINIQGSLYGEVPSKKNKHKFERLRQKYKDI
;
A
#
# COMPACT_ATOMS: atom_id res chain seq x y z
N MET A 1 -25.18 45.65 28.52
CA MET A 1 -24.63 45.03 27.29
C MET A 1 -24.35 43.57 27.59
N SER A 2 -25.26 42.66 27.22
CA SER A 2 -25.17 41.24 27.61
C SER A 2 -24.81 40.40 26.38
N ASN A 3 -23.55 39.94 26.30
CA ASN A 3 -23.05 39.13 25.19
C ASN A 3 -23.57 37.69 25.27
N SER A 4 -24.58 37.40 24.45
CA SER A 4 -25.12 36.06 24.25
C SER A 4 -24.15 35.22 23.41
N THR A 5 -23.43 34.30 24.06
CA THR A 5 -22.53 33.35 23.40
C THR A 5 -23.36 32.26 22.70
N ARG A 6 -23.51 32.38 21.37
CA ARG A 6 -24.09 31.33 20.51
C ARG A 6 -23.24 30.06 20.59
N LYS A 7 -23.69 29.06 21.36
CA LYS A 7 -23.17 27.70 21.31
C LYS A 7 -23.44 27.10 19.93
N ILE A 8 -22.42 27.08 19.06
CA ILE A 8 -22.46 26.38 17.77
C ILE A 8 -22.59 24.88 18.08
N LYS A 9 -23.81 24.34 18.00
CA LYS A 9 -24.07 22.90 18.03
C LYS A 9 -23.40 22.27 16.81
N LYS A 10 -22.19 21.72 16.99
CA LYS A 10 -21.54 20.88 15.97
C LYS A 10 -22.50 19.74 15.60
N LYS A 11 -23.06 19.79 14.38
CA LYS A 11 -23.84 18.68 13.81
C LYS A 11 -23.02 17.40 13.95
N ARG A 12 -23.49 16.46 14.78
CA ARG A 12 -22.95 15.11 14.86
C ARG A 12 -23.08 14.50 13.46
N LYS A 13 -21.97 14.43 12.71
CA LYS A 13 -21.92 13.62 11.49
C LYS A 13 -22.20 12.19 11.93
N ASN A 14 -23.33 11.63 11.50
CA ASN A 14 -23.63 10.23 11.68
C ASN A 14 -22.50 9.44 11.04
N ASN A 15 -21.63 8.83 11.87
CA ASN A 15 -20.60 7.92 11.41
C ASN A 15 -21.31 6.73 10.79
N THR A 16 -21.37 6.69 9.47
CA THR A 16 -21.82 5.54 8.69
C THR A 16 -20.57 4.78 8.26
N CYS A 17 -20.47 3.51 8.65
CA CYS A 17 -19.35 2.64 8.30
C CYS A 17 -19.89 1.80 7.16
N LYS A 18 -19.41 2.07 5.95
CA LYS A 18 -20.05 1.66 4.71
C LYS A 18 -19.61 0.27 4.22
N TRP A 19 -19.13 -0.61 5.11
CA TRP A 19 -18.37 -1.81 4.70
C TRP A 19 -18.70 -3.00 5.60
N ASP A 20 -18.91 -4.16 4.97
CA ASP A 20 -19.18 -5.43 5.64
C ASP A 20 -17.95 -6.35 5.65
N SER A 21 -16.99 -6.10 4.75
CA SER A 21 -15.75 -6.88 4.65
C SER A 21 -14.51 -5.99 4.57
N CYS A 22 -13.37 -6.56 4.97
CA CYS A 22 -12.08 -5.86 4.96
C CYS A 22 -11.69 -5.34 3.57
N ASP A 23 -12.10 -6.03 2.51
CA ASP A 23 -11.83 -5.67 1.12
C ASP A 23 -12.53 -4.38 0.69
N GLN A 24 -13.68 -4.09 1.30
CA GLN A 24 -14.50 -2.92 0.99
C GLN A 24 -14.01 -1.66 1.71
N VAL A 25 -13.12 -1.79 2.70
CA VAL A 25 -12.58 -0.64 3.43
C VAL A 25 -11.73 0.22 2.50
N PRO A 26 -12.08 1.50 2.28
CA PRO A 26 -11.36 2.39 1.40
C PRO A 26 -10.06 2.87 2.02
N CYS A 27 -9.14 3.29 1.17
CA CYS A 27 -7.88 3.90 1.56
C CYS A 27 -8.10 5.13 2.46
N GLY A 28 -7.28 5.25 3.51
CA GLY A 28 -7.41 6.23 4.58
C GLY A 28 -8.45 5.88 5.65
N LYS A 29 -9.15 4.74 5.53
CA LYS A 29 -10.11 4.26 6.52
C LYS A 29 -9.69 2.92 7.11
N SER A 30 -10.39 2.52 8.15
CA SER A 30 -10.08 1.32 8.91
C SER A 30 -11.34 0.66 9.45
N MET A 31 -11.36 -0.66 9.40
CA MET A 31 -12.32 -1.51 10.10
C MET A 31 -11.56 -2.39 11.11
N PRO A 32 -12.03 -2.54 12.36
CA PRO A 32 -11.39 -3.41 13.34
C PRO A 32 -11.25 -4.84 12.84
N HIS A 33 -10.20 -5.53 13.29
CA HIS A 33 -9.82 -6.91 12.94
C HIS A 33 -9.45 -7.15 11.47
N CYS A 34 -9.28 -6.10 10.67
CA CYS A 34 -8.78 -6.24 9.31
C CYS A 34 -7.27 -6.06 9.25
N LYS A 35 -6.58 -6.85 8.41
CA LYS A 35 -5.14 -6.69 8.22
C LYS A 35 -4.81 -5.32 7.61
N PRO A 36 -3.73 -4.65 8.06
CA PRO A 36 -3.29 -3.39 7.47
C PRO A 36 -2.84 -3.62 6.02
N HIS A 37 -3.15 -2.68 5.14
CA HIS A 37 -2.76 -2.73 3.73
C HIS A 37 -2.21 -1.38 3.28
N TYR A 38 -1.24 -1.40 2.37
CA TYR A 38 -0.87 -0.22 1.59
C TYR A 38 -1.83 -0.05 0.43
N CYS A 39 -2.12 1.20 0.11
CA CYS A 39 -3.00 1.62 -0.96
C CYS A 39 -2.24 2.54 -1.91
N TYR A 40 -2.52 2.44 -3.20
CA TYR A 40 -2.14 3.47 -4.16
C TYR A 40 -3.40 4.06 -4.80
N ARG A 41 -3.61 5.38 -4.67
CA ARG A 41 -4.78 6.05 -5.25
C ARG A 41 -4.41 7.42 -5.77
N LYS A 42 -4.73 7.69 -7.05
CA LYS A 42 -4.52 8.99 -7.72
C LYS A 42 -3.10 9.56 -7.55
N GLY A 43 -2.07 8.74 -7.77
CA GLY A 43 -0.68 9.19 -7.67
C GLY A 43 -0.12 9.29 -6.24
N SER A 44 -0.95 9.03 -5.22
CA SER A 44 -0.57 9.14 -3.81
C SER A 44 -0.55 7.78 -3.12
N LEU A 45 0.49 7.55 -2.32
CA LEU A 45 0.57 6.40 -1.42
C LEU A 45 -0.31 6.68 -0.19
N SER A 46 -1.14 5.72 0.18
CA SER A 46 -1.98 5.79 1.37
C SER A 46 -2.00 4.42 2.05
N SER A 47 -2.74 4.31 3.15
CA SER A 47 -2.91 3.06 3.87
C SER A 47 -4.36 2.86 4.27
N ARG A 48 -4.77 1.61 4.46
CA ARG A 48 -6.04 1.25 5.07
C ARG A 48 -5.83 0.27 6.19
N ASN A 49 -6.80 0.19 7.08
CA ASN A 49 -6.78 -0.72 8.23
C ASN A 49 -5.57 -0.48 9.16
N TRP A 50 -4.99 0.72 9.15
CA TRP A 50 -3.87 1.13 10.01
C TRP A 50 -4.39 1.75 11.31
N LYS A 51 -4.97 0.92 12.17
CA LYS A 51 -5.50 1.29 13.49
C LYS A 51 -5.10 0.29 14.57
N HIS A 52 -5.31 0.64 15.84
CA HIS A 52 -4.86 -0.16 16.97
C HIS A 52 -5.47 -1.56 16.97
N CYS A 53 -6.76 -1.73 16.69
CA CYS A 53 -7.33 -3.08 16.62
C CYS A 53 -6.72 -4.00 15.57
N ASN A 54 -6.09 -3.43 14.55
CA ASN A 54 -5.61 -4.15 13.37
C ASN A 54 -4.11 -4.46 13.46
N MET A 55 -3.42 -3.76 14.34
CA MET A 55 -2.00 -3.94 14.63
C MET A 55 -1.77 -4.74 15.91
N ARG A 56 -2.74 -5.59 16.28
CA ARG A 56 -2.69 -6.36 17.54
C ARG A 56 -1.46 -7.27 17.63
N TYR A 57 -0.96 -7.75 16.49
CA TYR A 57 0.27 -8.56 16.42
C TYR A 57 1.54 -7.75 16.70
N LEU A 58 1.49 -6.41 16.69
CA LEU A 58 2.63 -5.53 16.93
C LEU A 58 2.76 -5.08 18.38
N SER A 59 1.75 -5.30 19.24
CA SER A 59 1.83 -4.81 20.62
C SER A 59 0.91 -5.54 21.59
N SER A 60 1.53 -6.19 22.58
CA SER A 60 0.87 -6.74 23.79
C SER A 60 0.58 -5.66 24.84
N ASN A 61 0.85 -4.38 24.54
CA ASN A 61 0.74 -3.29 25.50
C ASN A 61 -0.72 -3.06 25.93
N PRO A 62 -1.01 -2.97 27.25
CA PRO A 62 -2.36 -2.70 27.76
C PRO A 62 -2.98 -1.41 27.22
N VAL A 63 -2.18 -0.36 26.96
CA VAL A 63 -2.62 0.90 26.34
C VAL A 63 -3.17 0.66 24.93
N HIS A 64 -2.53 -0.24 24.18
CA HIS A 64 -2.96 -0.60 22.83
C HIS A 64 -4.30 -1.35 22.86
N LYS A 65 -4.47 -2.25 23.83
CA LYS A 65 -5.73 -2.98 24.07
C LYS A 65 -6.87 -2.02 24.39
N GLU A 66 -6.63 -1.00 25.21
CA GLU A 66 -7.66 -0.01 25.55
C GLU A 66 -8.04 0.87 24.34
N LYS A 67 -7.06 1.32 23.56
CA LYS A 67 -7.32 2.07 22.32
C LYS A 67 -8.14 1.23 21.34
N CYS A 68 -7.84 -0.05 21.20
CA CYS A 68 -8.66 -0.94 20.38
C CYS A 68 -10.11 -1.06 20.92
N LYS A 69 -10.31 -1.24 22.24
CA LYS A 69 -11.67 -1.27 22.82
C LYS A 69 -12.47 0.00 22.47
N LYS A 70 -11.83 1.17 22.50
CA LYS A 70 -12.45 2.44 22.09
C LYS A 70 -12.83 2.43 20.61
N GLU A 71 -11.92 2.02 19.73
CA GLU A 71 -12.19 1.88 18.29
C GLU A 71 -13.35 0.92 17.99
N MET A 72 -13.42 -0.22 18.69
CA MET A 72 -14.53 -1.16 18.56
C MET A 72 -15.87 -0.57 19.00
N LYS A 73 -15.88 0.18 20.12
CA LYS A 73 -17.09 0.87 20.62
C LYS A 73 -17.56 1.98 19.68
N GLU A 74 -16.63 2.63 18.98
CA GLU A 74 -16.98 3.60 17.93
C GLU A 74 -17.54 2.91 16.69
N PHE A 75 -16.95 1.77 16.31
CA PHE A 75 -17.39 0.99 15.16
C PHE A 75 -18.75 0.34 15.38
N SER A 76 -19.09 -0.09 16.61
CA SER A 76 -20.41 -0.68 16.91
C SER A 76 -21.57 0.30 16.82
N LYS A 77 -21.31 1.61 17.00
CA LYS A 77 -22.30 2.68 16.85
C LYS A 77 -22.59 3.02 15.39
N CYS A 78 -21.86 2.42 14.47
CA CYS A 78 -21.86 2.78 13.08
C CYS A 78 -22.96 2.01 12.34
N LYS A 79 -23.89 2.72 11.68
CA LYS A 79 -24.89 2.07 10.82
C LYS A 79 -24.17 1.49 9.59
N ARG A 80 -24.24 0.17 9.42
CA ARG A 80 -23.68 -0.54 8.27
C ARG A 80 -24.47 -0.18 7.02
N ASN A 81 -23.77 0.19 5.97
CA ASN A 81 -24.36 0.42 4.64
C ASN A 81 -23.58 -0.46 3.66
N MET A 82 -24.26 -1.41 3.03
CA MET A 82 -23.60 -2.46 2.27
C MET A 82 -23.06 -1.92 0.94
N THR A 83 -21.77 -1.59 0.87
CA THR A 83 -21.12 -1.24 -0.40
C THR A 83 -20.50 -2.47 -1.02
N LYS A 84 -21.00 -2.92 -2.17
CA LYS A 84 -20.43 -4.07 -2.90
C LYS A 84 -19.03 -3.80 -3.51
N LYS A 85 -18.63 -2.53 -3.62
CA LYS A 85 -17.39 -2.13 -4.30
C LYS A 85 -16.15 -2.43 -3.45
N LYS A 86 -15.28 -3.29 -3.97
CA LYS A 86 -13.96 -3.58 -3.39
C LYS A 86 -12.97 -2.46 -3.68
N THR A 87 -12.05 -2.23 -2.75
CA THR A 87 -10.91 -1.34 -2.98
C THR A 87 -9.85 -2.09 -3.77
N THR A 88 -9.45 -1.53 -4.90
CA THR A 88 -8.43 -2.10 -5.79
C THR A 88 -7.06 -1.45 -5.52
N GLN A 89 -5.99 -2.02 -6.08
CA GLN A 89 -4.60 -1.51 -5.96
C GLN A 89 -4.11 -1.42 -4.50
N THR A 90 -4.34 -2.50 -3.74
CA THR A 90 -3.85 -2.63 -2.37
C THR A 90 -2.98 -3.85 -2.22
N VAL A 91 -1.96 -3.78 -1.38
CA VAL A 91 -1.11 -4.91 -1.03
C VAL A 91 -1.10 -5.07 0.48
N ASP A 92 -1.24 -6.32 0.94
CA ASP A 92 -1.10 -6.65 2.35
C ASP A 92 0.30 -6.26 2.85
N VAL A 93 0.36 -5.66 4.04
CA VAL A 93 1.62 -5.12 4.57
C VAL A 93 2.65 -6.22 4.77
N GLN A 94 2.24 -7.41 5.22
CA GLN A 94 3.15 -8.51 5.49
C GLN A 94 3.75 -9.05 4.18
N THR A 95 2.90 -9.33 3.19
CA THR A 95 3.34 -9.76 1.85
C THR A 95 4.34 -8.78 1.23
N LEU A 96 4.12 -7.47 1.41
CA LEU A 96 5.01 -6.44 0.87
C LEU A 96 6.34 -6.38 1.61
N HIS A 97 6.33 -6.52 2.94
CA HIS A 97 7.56 -6.54 3.75
C HIS A 97 8.38 -7.81 3.55
N GLU A 98 7.74 -8.96 3.33
CA GLU A 98 8.43 -10.23 3.06
C GLU A 98 9.10 -10.23 1.68
N LYS A 99 8.39 -9.79 0.64
CA LYS A 99 8.90 -9.80 -0.73
C LYS A 99 9.87 -8.67 -1.03
N MET A 100 9.72 -7.54 -0.34
CA MET A 100 10.54 -6.35 -0.54
C MET A 100 10.83 -5.71 0.82
N PRO A 101 11.70 -6.32 1.65
CA PRO A 101 12.05 -5.82 2.97
C PRO A 101 12.71 -4.44 2.84
N TYR A 102 11.88 -3.42 3.03
CA TYR A 102 12.19 -2.01 3.29
C TYR A 102 13.04 -1.23 2.26
N ILE A 103 13.64 -1.86 1.24
CA ILE A 103 14.53 -1.17 0.28
C ILE A 103 13.79 -0.23 -0.69
N TRP A 104 12.62 -0.63 -1.21
CA TRP A 104 11.92 0.15 -2.25
C TRP A 104 11.34 1.49 -1.75
N ARG A 105 11.23 1.67 -0.43
CA ARG A 105 10.79 2.92 0.21
C ARG A 105 11.80 4.05 0.10
N PHE A 106 13.08 3.71 0.00
CA PHE A 106 14.19 4.65 -0.13
C PHE A 106 14.61 4.85 -1.59
N LEU A 107 14.02 4.10 -2.51
CA LEU A 107 14.31 4.23 -3.93
C LEU A 107 13.65 5.48 -4.50
N ARG A 108 14.39 6.18 -5.36
CA ARG A 108 13.88 7.31 -6.13
C ARG A 108 12.66 6.87 -6.95
N VAL A 109 11.74 7.79 -7.23
CA VAL A 109 10.50 7.50 -7.95
C VAL A 109 10.78 6.81 -9.30
N GLY A 110 11.83 7.21 -10.01
CA GLY A 110 12.28 6.56 -11.24
C GLY A 110 12.72 5.11 -11.04
N THR A 111 13.51 4.82 -10.00
CA THR A 111 13.98 3.46 -9.70
C THR A 111 12.84 2.54 -9.29
N ARG A 112 11.85 3.05 -8.55
CA ARG A 112 10.61 2.31 -8.27
C ARG A 112 9.85 1.97 -9.56
N LYS A 113 9.77 2.91 -10.50
CA LYS A 113 9.14 2.70 -11.81
C LYS A 113 9.86 1.61 -12.61
N ASN A 114 11.20 1.59 -12.58
CA ASN A 114 11.99 0.59 -13.29
C ASN A 114 11.91 -0.80 -12.64
N MET A 115 11.91 -0.89 -11.30
CA MET A 115 11.68 -2.17 -10.62
C MET A 115 10.31 -2.78 -10.93
N ILE A 116 9.26 -1.95 -11.01
CA ILE A 116 7.92 -2.40 -11.40
C ILE A 116 7.93 -2.89 -12.86
N ARG A 117 8.59 -2.15 -13.76
CA ARG A 117 8.73 -2.52 -15.17
C ARG A 117 9.49 -3.84 -15.34
N LEU A 118 10.57 -4.04 -14.58
CA LEU A 118 11.37 -5.27 -14.60
C LEU A 118 10.60 -6.46 -14.04
N ALA A 119 9.83 -6.28 -12.95
CA ALA A 119 9.01 -7.35 -12.36
C ALA A 119 7.85 -7.82 -13.25
N GLN A 120 7.52 -7.07 -14.32
CA GLN A 120 6.48 -7.43 -15.30
C GLN A 120 7.01 -8.25 -16.48
N LEU A 121 8.33 -8.36 -16.66
CA LEU A 121 8.92 -9.14 -17.74
C LEU A 121 8.96 -10.64 -17.38
N PRO A 122 8.90 -11.55 -18.36
CA PRO A 122 9.13 -12.97 -18.09
C PRO A 122 10.58 -13.19 -17.64
N ILE A 123 10.81 -14.20 -16.78
CA ILE A 123 12.13 -14.48 -16.18
C ILE A 123 13.22 -14.66 -17.25
N SER A 124 12.87 -15.22 -18.42
CA SER A 124 13.77 -15.37 -19.58
C SER A 124 14.24 -14.05 -20.19
N GLU A 125 13.50 -12.96 -20.02
CA GLU A 125 13.86 -11.62 -20.50
C GLU A 125 14.59 -10.78 -19.43
N ILE A 126 14.41 -11.12 -18.15
CA ILE A 126 15.08 -10.48 -17.00
C ILE A 126 16.45 -11.11 -16.73
N ASN A 127 16.60 -12.41 -17.00
CA ASN A 127 17.83 -13.16 -16.77
C ASN A 127 18.85 -12.84 -17.86
N ILE A 128 19.37 -11.61 -17.81
CA ILE A 128 20.42 -11.14 -18.69
C ILE A 128 21.72 -11.82 -18.26
N GLN A 129 22.31 -12.63 -19.15
CA GLN A 129 23.61 -13.26 -18.87
C GLN A 129 24.63 -12.16 -18.51
N GLY A 130 25.28 -12.30 -17.36
CA GLY A 130 26.24 -11.32 -16.84
C GLY A 130 27.40 -11.00 -17.80
N SER A 131 27.67 -11.88 -18.77
CA SER A 131 28.61 -11.67 -19.88
C SER A 131 28.32 -10.43 -20.74
N LEU A 132 27.11 -9.85 -20.68
CA LEU A 132 26.75 -8.61 -21.39
C LEU A 132 27.42 -7.35 -20.85
N TYR A 133 27.85 -7.39 -19.59
CA TYR A 133 28.38 -6.23 -18.86
C TYR A 133 29.82 -6.39 -18.37
N GLY A 134 30.45 -7.57 -18.54
CA GLY A 134 31.81 -7.86 -18.06
C GLY A 134 32.84 -8.27 -19.11
N GLU A 135 32.43 -8.87 -20.24
CA GLU A 135 33.37 -9.38 -21.25
C GLU A 135 33.21 -8.69 -22.60
N VAL A 136 34.33 -8.46 -23.30
CA VAL A 136 34.33 -7.94 -24.67
C VAL A 136 33.72 -9.01 -25.59
N PRO A 137 32.59 -8.73 -26.27
CA PRO A 137 31.92 -9.75 -27.06
C PRO A 137 32.81 -10.21 -28.22
N SER A 138 32.95 -11.53 -28.37
CA SER A 138 33.59 -12.16 -29.54
C SER A 138 33.04 -11.59 -30.85
N LYS A 139 33.90 -11.40 -31.87
CA LYS A 139 33.53 -10.81 -33.19
C LYS A 139 32.27 -11.45 -33.80
N LYS A 140 32.04 -12.75 -33.57
CA LYS A 140 30.87 -13.48 -34.10
C LYS A 140 29.53 -13.06 -33.47
N ASN A 141 29.51 -12.54 -32.25
CA ASN A 141 28.28 -12.21 -31.52
C ASN A 141 28.06 -10.70 -31.33
N LYS A 142 28.98 -9.85 -31.84
CA LYS A 142 28.96 -8.40 -31.64
C LYS A 142 27.62 -7.75 -31.99
N HIS A 143 27.05 -8.07 -33.15
CA HIS A 143 25.76 -7.52 -33.58
C HIS A 143 24.57 -7.96 -32.71
N LYS A 144 24.59 -9.20 -32.20
CA LYS A 144 23.55 -9.68 -31.28
C LYS A 144 23.61 -8.92 -29.96
N PHE A 145 24.82 -8.67 -29.45
CA PHE A 145 25.06 -7.90 -28.22
C PHE A 145 24.70 -6.41 -28.38
N GLU A 146 25.01 -5.79 -29.51
CA GLU A 146 24.62 -4.40 -29.82
C GLU A 146 23.09 -4.23 -29.87
N ARG A 147 22.36 -5.16 -30.50
CA ARG A 147 20.88 -5.14 -30.51
C ARG A 147 20.29 -5.28 -29.10
N LEU A 148 20.86 -6.14 -28.26
CA LEU A 148 20.41 -6.31 -26.87
C LEU A 148 20.73 -5.06 -26.03
N ARG A 149 21.93 -4.49 -26.16
CA ARG A 149 22.30 -3.22 -25.50
C ARG A 149 21.38 -2.07 -25.90
N GLN A 150 21.04 -1.98 -27.18
CA GLN A 150 20.11 -0.95 -27.65
C GLN A 150 18.67 -1.20 -27.16
N LYS A 151 18.22 -2.46 -27.12
CA LYS A 151 16.88 -2.84 -26.60
C LYS A 151 16.71 -2.52 -25.11
N TYR A 152 17.79 -2.59 -24.33
CA TYR A 152 17.78 -2.38 -22.88
C TYR A 152 18.47 -1.08 -22.44
N LYS A 153 18.72 -0.14 -23.36
CA LYS A 153 19.43 1.13 -23.08
C LYS A 153 18.74 2.00 -22.02
N ASP A 154 17.43 1.87 -21.88
CA ASP A 154 16.57 2.68 -21.00
C ASP A 154 16.14 1.94 -19.71
N ILE A 155 16.75 0.79 -19.42
CA ILE A 155 16.60 0.06 -18.16
C ILE A 155 17.76 0.43 -17.24
#